data_AF-A0A7D9HI18-F1
#
_entry.id   AF-A0A7D9HI18-F1
#
_cell.length_a   1.000
_cell.length_b   1.000
_cell.length_c   1.000
_cell.angle_alpha   90.00
_cell.angle_beta   90.00
_cell.angle_gamma   90.00
#
_symmetry.space_group_name_H-M   'P 1'
#
loop_
_entity.id
_entity.type
_entity.pdbx_description
1 polymer ?
#
loop_
_entity_poly.entity_id
_entity_poly.type
_entity_poly.pdbx_seq_one_letter_code
_entity_poly.pdbx_strand_id
1 'polypeptide(L)'
;MECLHGKPAANSTTSNGSFWFCGQNPSCNFFCTEDEGYMHEKAITAWRCTEQPHSRCDGHHKLAKMCVVKNFMNVNYGRPFFVCGEKAKPCSFWMWGDVQPLANLSAVTDYRVRLER
;
A
#
# COMPACT_ATOMS: atom_id res chain seq x y z
N MET A 1 -1.45 -12.23 -8.44
CA MET A 1 -0.90 -11.04 -7.76
C MET A 1 -1.21 -9.80 -8.56
N GLU A 2 -1.66 -8.75 -7.90
CA GLU A 2 -2.03 -7.48 -8.53
C GLU A 2 -1.15 -6.35 -8.01
N CYS A 3 -1.05 -5.27 -8.77
CA CYS A 3 -0.38 -4.05 -8.34
C CYS A 3 -1.37 -3.10 -7.62
N LEU A 4 -0.86 -1.96 -7.16
CA LEU A 4 -1.66 -0.93 -6.46
C LEU A 4 -2.74 -0.29 -7.34
N HIS A 5 -2.71 -0.50 -8.66
CA HIS A 5 -3.73 0.03 -9.58
C HIS A 5 -4.89 -0.94 -9.85
N GLY A 6 -4.99 -2.09 -9.17
CA GLY A 6 -6.02 -3.08 -9.55
C GLY A 6 -5.64 -3.97 -10.73
N LYS A 7 -4.47 -3.75 -11.34
CA LYS A 7 -4.04 -4.45 -12.55
C LYS A 7 -3.11 -5.62 -12.22
N PRO A 8 -3.09 -6.69 -13.05
CA PRO A 8 -2.14 -7.78 -12.90
C PRO A 8 -0.69 -7.25 -12.85
N ALA A 9 0.08 -7.73 -11.89
CA ALA A 9 1.51 -7.41 -11.81
C ALA A 9 2.29 -8.28 -12.80
N ALA A 10 3.32 -7.71 -13.42
CA ALA A 10 4.24 -8.46 -14.26
C ALA A 10 5.19 -9.27 -13.37
N ASN A 11 5.47 -10.53 -13.73
CA ASN A 11 6.44 -11.37 -13.04
C ASN A 11 7.78 -11.32 -13.80
N SER A 12 8.89 -11.29 -13.07
CA SER A 12 10.22 -11.55 -13.60
C SER A 12 10.94 -12.53 -12.68
N THR A 13 11.61 -13.51 -13.29
CA THR A 13 12.42 -14.51 -12.59
C THR A 13 13.89 -14.25 -12.84
N THR A 14 14.69 -14.33 -11.77
CA THR A 14 16.15 -14.21 -11.82
C THR A 14 16.79 -15.39 -11.10
N SER A 15 18.12 -15.50 -11.13
CA SER A 15 18.86 -16.49 -10.32
C SER A 15 18.57 -16.38 -8.82
N ASN A 16 18.11 -15.22 -8.35
CA ASN A 16 17.83 -14.93 -6.95
C ASN A 16 16.35 -15.12 -6.58
N GLY A 17 15.53 -15.67 -7.48
CA GLY A 17 14.11 -15.91 -7.28
C GLY A 17 13.22 -15.05 -8.17
N SER A 18 11.90 -15.16 -7.93
CA SER A 18 10.87 -14.43 -8.67
C SER A 18 10.43 -13.18 -7.93
N PHE A 19 10.09 -12.13 -8.69
CA PHE A 19 9.46 -10.93 -8.16
C PHE A 19 8.39 -10.42 -9.12
N TRP A 20 7.44 -9.67 -8.56
CA TRP A 20 6.37 -9.02 -9.29
C TRP A 20 6.53 -7.51 -9.22
N PHE A 21 6.22 -6.82 -10.31
CA PHE A 21 6.31 -5.39 -10.41
C PHE A 21 5.17 -4.80 -11.26
N CYS A 22 4.92 -3.51 -11.13
CA CYS A 22 3.96 -2.82 -12.01
C CYS A 22 4.58 -2.58 -13.39
N GLY A 23 4.04 -3.23 -14.43
CA GLY A 23 4.45 -2.99 -15.82
C GLY A 23 3.77 -1.78 -16.49
N GLN A 24 2.97 -1.00 -15.75
CA GLN A 24 2.26 0.17 -16.32
C GLN A 24 3.18 1.40 -16.37
N ASN A 25 2.89 2.31 -17.31
CA ASN A 25 3.46 3.65 -17.34
C ASN A 25 2.31 4.68 -17.28
N PRO A 26 2.23 5.52 -16.22
CA PRO A 26 3.13 5.58 -15.07
C PRO A 26 3.01 4.36 -14.13
N SER A 27 4.15 3.92 -13.60
CA SER A 27 4.24 2.80 -12.66
C SER A 27 3.71 3.21 -11.27
N CYS A 28 3.00 2.31 -10.57
CA CYS A 28 2.63 2.54 -9.17
C CYS A 28 3.77 2.23 -8.19
N ASN A 29 5.01 2.06 -8.63
CA ASN A 29 6.14 1.65 -7.79
C ASN A 29 5.90 0.34 -7.01
N PHE A 30 4.96 -0.50 -7.46
CA PHE A 30 4.72 -1.81 -6.87
C PHE A 30 5.91 -2.72 -7.17
N PHE A 31 6.41 -3.36 -6.12
CA PHE A 31 7.46 -4.35 -6.16
C PHE A 31 7.25 -5.33 -5.01
N CYS A 32 7.13 -6.61 -5.33
CA CYS A 32 6.93 -7.68 -4.36
C CYS A 32 7.81 -8.86 -4.73
N THR A 33 8.58 -9.38 -3.78
CA THR A 33 9.32 -10.63 -3.95
C THR A 33 8.43 -11.83 -3.62
N GLU A 34 8.86 -13.03 -3.99
CA GLU A 34 8.12 -14.28 -3.75
C GLU A 34 7.87 -14.59 -2.28
N ASP A 35 8.87 -14.38 -1.43
CA ASP A 35 8.76 -14.51 0.02
C ASP A 35 7.77 -13.52 0.64
N GLU A 36 7.50 -12.39 -0.04
CA GLU A 36 6.60 -11.35 0.43
C GLU A 36 5.19 -11.44 -0.17
N GLY A 37 4.95 -12.39 -1.08
CA GLY A 37 3.75 -12.43 -1.90
C GLY A 37 2.46 -12.53 -1.10
N TYR A 38 2.44 -13.43 -0.12
CA TYR A 38 1.29 -13.62 0.77
C TYR A 38 0.96 -12.36 1.59
N MET A 39 1.98 -11.67 2.11
CA MET A 39 1.79 -10.47 2.90
C MET A 39 1.33 -9.30 2.05
N HIS A 40 1.87 -9.16 0.84
CA HIS A 40 1.47 -8.13 -0.10
C HIS A 40 0.02 -8.30 -0.56
N GLU A 41 -0.42 -9.52 -0.85
CA GLU A 41 -1.80 -9.78 -1.27
C GLU A 41 -2.81 -9.40 -0.18
N LYS A 42 -2.52 -9.75 1.08
CA LYS A 42 -3.31 -9.32 2.24
C LYS A 42 -3.31 -7.79 2.40
N ALA A 43 -2.13 -7.17 2.27
CA ALA A 43 -1.96 -5.72 2.35
C ALA A 43 -2.76 -4.97 1.28
N ILE A 44 -2.71 -5.41 0.01
CA ILE A 44 -3.45 -4.81 -1.09
C ILE A 44 -4.95 -4.96 -0.86
N THR A 45 -5.40 -6.14 -0.44
CA THR A 45 -6.81 -6.40 -0.15
C THR A 45 -7.31 -5.48 0.96
N ALA A 46 -6.56 -5.37 2.07
CA ALA A 46 -6.89 -4.49 3.18
C ALA A 46 -6.92 -3.01 2.77
N TRP A 47 -5.93 -2.56 1.99
CA TRP A 47 -5.87 -1.19 1.47
C TRP A 47 -7.03 -0.87 0.51
N ARG A 48 -7.47 -1.83 -0.33
CA ARG A 48 -8.62 -1.59 -1.20
C ARG A 48 -9.94 -1.54 -0.44
N CYS A 49 -10.09 -2.31 0.63
CA CYS A 49 -11.26 -2.24 1.49
C CYS A 49 -11.42 -0.87 2.18
N THR A 50 -10.35 -0.06 2.26
CA THR A 50 -10.43 1.30 2.78
C THR A 50 -10.72 2.35 1.70
N GLU A 51 -10.81 1.98 0.42
CA GLU A 51 -11.02 2.92 -0.71
C GLU A 51 -10.04 4.11 -0.72
N GLN A 52 -8.86 3.93 -0.12
CA GLN A 52 -7.92 5.03 0.03
C GLN A 52 -7.19 5.33 -1.28
N PRO A 53 -7.01 6.61 -1.62
CA PRO A 53 -6.18 6.98 -2.76
C PRO A 53 -4.75 6.55 -2.51
N HIS A 54 -4.05 6.19 -3.59
CA HIS A 54 -2.64 5.86 -3.50
C HIS A 54 -1.85 7.06 -2.97
N SER A 55 -1.26 6.92 -1.79
CA SER A 55 -0.61 8.02 -1.09
C SER A 55 0.54 8.61 -1.90
N ARG A 56 0.63 9.94 -1.91
CA ARG A 56 1.76 10.69 -2.47
C ARG A 56 2.67 11.12 -1.34
N CYS A 57 3.97 11.13 -1.57
CA CYS A 57 4.90 11.64 -0.57
C CYS A 57 4.91 13.17 -0.51
N ASP A 58 5.12 13.74 0.67
CA ASP A 58 5.04 15.19 0.87
C ASP A 58 6.18 15.96 0.19
N GLY A 59 7.37 15.37 0.13
CA GLY A 59 8.55 16.05 -0.41
C GLY A 59 8.65 16.09 -1.93
N HIS A 60 8.10 15.08 -2.63
CA HIS A 60 8.23 14.96 -4.09
C HIS A 60 6.89 14.91 -4.82
N HIS A 61 5.77 14.79 -4.09
CA HIS A 61 4.42 14.63 -4.65
C HIS A 61 4.27 13.46 -5.64
N LYS A 62 5.21 12.51 -5.59
CA LYS A 62 5.21 11.26 -6.37
C LYS A 62 4.47 10.17 -5.60
N LEU A 63 4.02 9.16 -6.33
CA LEU A 63 3.39 7.97 -5.75
C LEU A 63 4.34 7.30 -4.75
N ALA A 64 3.86 7.07 -3.54
CA ALA A 64 4.57 6.35 -2.51
C ALA A 64 4.76 4.88 -2.92
N LYS A 65 5.71 4.21 -2.27
CA LYS A 65 5.89 2.78 -2.36
C LYS A 65 5.17 2.13 -1.18
N MET A 66 4.32 1.14 -1.46
CA MET A 66 3.75 0.28 -0.42
C MET A 66 4.79 -0.77 0.02
N CYS A 67 4.86 -0.98 1.33
CA CYS A 67 5.67 -1.97 2.00
C CYS A 67 4.83 -2.68 3.07
N VAL A 68 5.32 -3.80 3.59
CA VAL A 68 4.67 -4.53 4.68
C VAL A 68 5.67 -4.75 5.81
N VAL A 69 5.22 -4.68 7.07
CA VAL A 69 6.06 -4.97 8.24
C VAL A 69 6.41 -6.46 8.25
N LYS A 70 7.69 -6.78 8.10
CA LYS A 70 8.19 -8.17 7.98
C LYS A 70 8.61 -8.81 9.30
N ASN A 71 8.74 -8.02 10.38
CA ASN A 71 9.17 -8.56 11.66
C ASN A 71 8.01 -9.28 12.35
N PHE A 72 8.06 -10.62 12.37
CA PHE A 72 7.02 -11.48 12.94
C PHE A 72 6.83 -11.33 14.46
N MET A 73 7.81 -10.79 15.17
CA MET A 73 7.69 -10.49 16.61
C MET A 73 6.96 -9.17 16.89
N ASN A 74 6.68 -8.36 15.86
CA ASN A 74 6.01 -7.08 16.01
C ASN A 74 4.48 -7.25 15.97
N VAL A 75 3.73 -6.54 16.81
CA VAL A 75 2.26 -6.53 16.79
C VAL A 75 1.68 -6.04 15.47
N ASN A 76 2.43 -5.23 14.72
CA ASN A 76 2.07 -4.75 13.39
C ASN A 76 2.59 -5.66 12.27
N TYR A 77 3.04 -6.88 12.56
CA TYR A 77 3.47 -7.82 11.52
C TYR A 77 2.39 -8.01 10.45
N GLY A 78 2.79 -7.93 9.17
CA GLY A 78 1.85 -8.02 8.06
C GLY A 78 1.06 -6.73 7.78
N ARG A 79 1.23 -5.66 8.58
CA ARG A 79 0.53 -4.39 8.37
C ARG A 79 1.16 -3.58 7.22
N PRO A 80 0.36 -3.09 6.26
CA PRO A 80 0.87 -2.27 5.16
C PRO A 80 1.25 -0.87 5.61
N PHE A 81 2.32 -0.33 5.06
CA PHE A 81 2.72 1.07 5.21
C PHE A 81 3.27 1.63 3.90
N PHE A 82 3.20 2.95 3.74
CA PHE A 82 3.66 3.69 2.58
C PHE A 82 4.90 4.52 2.93
N VAL A 83 5.89 4.52 2.04
CA VAL A 83 7.11 5.32 2.15
C VAL A 83 7.42 6.03 0.84
N CYS A 84 8.31 7.01 0.86
CA CYS A 84 8.78 7.64 -0.37
C CYS A 84 9.39 6.61 -1.33
N GLY A 85 8.91 6.58 -2.59
CA GLY A 85 9.43 5.68 -3.63
C GLY A 85 10.74 6.14 -4.27
N GLU A 86 11.18 7.37 -4.00
CA GLU A 86 12.42 7.93 -4.54
C GLU A 86 13.65 7.28 -3.89
N LYS A 87 14.54 6.67 -4.70
CA LYS A 87 15.71 5.93 -4.20
C LYS A 87 16.91 6.83 -3.94
N ALA A 88 17.12 7.86 -4.75
CA ALA A 88 18.31 8.70 -4.69
C ALA A 88 18.30 9.63 -3.48
N LYS A 89 17.15 10.24 -3.18
CA LYS A 89 16.96 11.15 -2.05
C LYS A 89 15.55 10.97 -1.50
N PRO A 90 15.27 9.92 -0.71
CA PRO A 90 13.95 9.73 -0.13
C PRO A 90 13.62 10.88 0.83
N CYS A 91 12.40 11.40 0.77
CA CYS A 91 11.88 12.27 1.81
C CYS A 91 11.39 11.44 3.01
N SER A 92 11.23 12.06 4.18
CA SER A 92 10.79 11.39 5.42
C SER A 92 9.30 11.02 5.45
N PHE A 93 8.65 10.88 4.29
CA PHE A 93 7.26 10.49 4.19
C PHE A 93 7.06 9.06 4.69
N TRP A 94 6.13 8.89 5.60
CA TRP A 94 5.70 7.59 6.13
C TRP A 94 4.23 7.65 6.55
N MET A 95 3.45 6.64 6.18
CA MET A 95 2.03 6.56 6.51
C MET A 95 1.59 5.10 6.60
N TRP A 96 0.69 4.78 7.52
CA TRP A 96 0.06 3.47 7.55
C TRP A 96 -0.93 3.30 6.39
N GLY A 97 -0.94 2.13 5.74
CA GLY A 97 -1.81 1.87 4.59
C GLY A 97 -3.24 1.50 4.94
N ASP A 98 -3.53 1.28 6.22
CA ASP A 98 -4.86 1.01 6.76
C ASP A 98 -5.48 2.23 7.47
N VAL A 99 -4.74 3.35 7.60
CA VAL A 99 -5.25 4.57 8.24
C VAL A 99 -5.98 5.42 7.21
N GLN A 100 -7.31 5.54 7.35
CA GLN A 100 -8.10 6.49 6.55
C GLN A 100 -7.52 7.89 6.76
N PRO A 101 -7.09 8.62 5.72
CA PRO A 101 -6.98 10.06 5.85
C PRO A 101 -8.39 10.55 6.17
N LEU A 102 -8.58 11.06 7.38
CA LEU A 102 -9.86 11.52 7.94
C LEU A 102 -10.47 12.70 7.16
N ALA A 103 -10.03 12.97 5.94
CA ALA A 103 -10.52 14.03 5.07
C ALA A 103 -11.98 13.83 4.59
N ASN A 104 -12.57 12.64 4.78
CA ASN A 104 -13.97 12.35 4.43
C ASN A 104 -14.85 11.90 5.63
N LEU A 105 -14.39 12.07 6.88
CA LEU A 105 -15.22 11.72 8.04
C LEU A 105 -16.45 12.61 8.26
N SER A 106 -16.61 13.69 7.48
CA SER A 106 -17.87 14.43 7.41
C SER A 106 -19.00 13.66 6.71
N ALA A 107 -18.71 12.56 6.01
CA ALA A 107 -19.72 11.74 5.34
C ALA A 107 -20.14 10.48 6.14
N VAL A 108 -19.38 10.08 7.16
CA VAL A 108 -19.63 8.81 7.90
C VAL A 108 -20.28 9.05 9.27
N THR A 109 -20.36 10.29 9.75
CA THR A 109 -21.06 10.60 11.01
C THR A 109 -22.58 10.48 10.95
N ASP A 110 -23.18 10.34 9.76
CA ASP A 110 -24.65 10.24 9.62
C ASP A 110 -25.21 8.80 9.82
N TYR A 111 -24.36 7.75 9.81
CA TYR A 111 -24.85 6.37 9.96
C TYR A 111 -24.96 5.87 11.40
N ARG A 112 -24.40 6.58 12.39
CA ARG A 112 -24.37 6.11 13.80
C ARG A 112 -25.42 6.69 14.73
N VAL A 113 -26.35 7.53 14.24
CA VAL A 113 -27.41 8.12 15.09
C VAL A 113 -28.79 7.47 14.89
N ARG A 114 -28.95 6.52 13.94
CA ARG A 114 -30.28 6.00 13.56
C ARG A 114 -30.70 4.64 14.13
N LEU A 115 -29.94 4.07 15.08
CA LEU A 115 -30.30 2.78 15.71
C LEU A 115 -30.73 2.89 17.18
N GLU A 116 -30.95 4.10 17.69
CA GLU A 116 -31.60 4.31 18.98
C GLU A 116 -32.83 5.19 18.80
N ARG A 117 -33.96 4.59 18.38
CA ARG A 117 -35.32 5.03 18.72
C ARG A 117 -36.28 3.86 18.63
#